data_AF-A0A2D9S0A4-F1
#
_entry.id   AF-A0A2D9S0A4-F1
#
_cell.length_a   1.000
_cell.length_b   1.000
_cell.length_c   1.000
_cell.angle_alpha   90.00
_cell.angle_beta   90.00
_cell.angle_gamma   90.00
#
_symmetry.space_group_name_H-M   'P 1'
#
loop_
_entity.id
_entity.type
_entity.pdbx_description
1 polymer ?
#
loop_
_entity_poly.entity_id
_entity_poly.type
_entity_poly.pdbx_seq_one_letter_code
_entity_poly.pdbx_strand_id
1 'polypeptide(L)'
;MINPDNSIHIVAKITPKPEFFEQGLAALSALIQPTRAESGCFRFEVFADKPLSQYVLVEHFRSQSALDSHYAQPYTKRVFALYEEILAKAPEITILTPIEEAPQSDGLSSRYDRGVVNLKRIDGRAGEEVVEDLRQVSESLANYVVEFPFGDIYNRGQIDLRAREIATIAMLAVIGDTEEQLKVHIHAGLNVGLSLAEIEEILIQTAVYAGFPRSINAMKVFAGIKSVITQGT
;
A
#
# COMPACT_ATOMS: atom_id res chain seq x y z
N MET A 1 13.98 1.56 20.84
CA MET A 1 14.14 1.71 19.38
C MET A 1 14.56 0.37 18.82
N ILE A 2 13.77 -0.21 17.92
CA ILE A 2 14.11 -1.45 17.20
C ILE A 2 15.12 -1.04 16.12
N ASN A 3 16.28 -1.67 16.06
CA ASN A 3 17.22 -1.47 14.97
C ASN A 3 16.83 -2.46 13.85
N PRO A 4 16.23 -2.01 12.72
CA PRO A 4 15.78 -2.90 11.65
C PRO A 4 16.94 -3.71 11.03
N ASP A 5 18.17 -3.20 11.08
CA ASP A 5 19.37 -3.84 10.53
C ASP A 5 19.75 -5.19 11.16
N ASN A 6 19.20 -5.51 12.34
CA ASN A 6 19.53 -6.75 13.06
C ASN A 6 18.39 -7.76 13.15
N SER A 7 17.21 -7.47 12.57
CA SER A 7 16.08 -8.40 12.62
C SER A 7 16.20 -9.52 11.58
N ILE A 8 15.71 -10.71 11.94
CA ILE A 8 15.85 -11.93 11.13
C ILE A 8 14.50 -12.29 10.53
N HIS A 9 14.42 -12.32 9.20
CA HIS A 9 13.23 -12.75 8.47
C HIS A 9 13.49 -14.11 7.85
N ILE A 10 12.65 -15.11 8.15
CA ILE A 10 12.82 -16.47 7.66
C ILE A 10 11.56 -16.93 6.95
N VAL A 11 11.76 -17.61 5.82
CA VAL A 11 10.78 -18.52 5.25
C VAL A 11 11.38 -19.91 5.28
N ALA A 12 10.76 -20.82 6.03
CA ALA A 12 11.13 -22.23 6.06
C ALA A 12 10.07 -23.06 5.35
N LYS A 13 10.49 -23.81 4.33
CA LYS A 13 9.63 -24.78 3.66
C LYS A 13 10.01 -26.17 4.14
N ILE A 14 9.04 -26.89 4.69
CA ILE A 14 9.32 -28.16 5.37
C ILE A 14 8.40 -29.24 4.81
N THR A 15 9.01 -30.32 4.32
CA THR A 15 8.33 -31.41 3.61
C THR A 15 8.36 -32.68 4.46
N PRO A 16 7.26 -33.05 5.15
CA PRO A 16 7.12 -34.33 5.83
C PRO A 16 7.01 -35.47 4.81
N LYS A 17 7.20 -36.71 5.27
CA LYS A 17 6.71 -37.89 4.53
C LYS A 17 5.17 -37.84 4.53
N PRO A 18 4.50 -38.23 3.43
CA PRO A 18 3.06 -38.05 3.27
C PRO A 18 2.22 -38.60 4.44
N GLU A 19 2.61 -39.74 5.00
CA GLU A 19 1.94 -40.40 6.13
C GLU A 19 2.01 -39.60 7.45
N PHE A 20 2.95 -38.67 7.57
CA PHE A 20 3.14 -37.83 8.77
C PHE A 20 2.66 -36.38 8.57
N PHE A 21 2.01 -36.06 7.46
CA PHE A 21 1.61 -34.67 7.15
C PHE A 21 0.76 -34.03 8.25
N GLU A 22 -0.31 -34.71 8.69
CA GLU A 22 -1.20 -34.20 9.75
C GLU A 22 -0.50 -34.14 11.12
N GLN A 23 0.39 -35.09 11.42
CA GLN A 23 1.18 -35.08 12.66
C GLN A 23 2.14 -33.89 12.69
N GLY A 24 2.85 -33.64 11.59
CA GLY A 24 3.74 -32.50 11.44
C GLY A 24 3.00 -31.16 11.54
N LEU A 25 1.83 -31.06 10.91
CA LEU A 25 0.99 -29.86 10.97
C LEU A 25 0.48 -29.60 12.40
N ALA A 26 0.04 -30.64 13.12
CA ALA A 26 -0.38 -30.50 14.51
C ALA A 26 0.77 -30.04 15.41
N ALA A 27 1.97 -30.60 15.21
CA ALA A 27 3.17 -30.23 15.96
C ALA A 27 3.55 -28.75 15.72
N LEU A 28 3.54 -28.30 14.47
CA LEU A 28 3.78 -26.89 14.12
C LEU A 28 2.68 -25.95 14.64
N SER A 29 1.41 -26.35 14.56
CA SER A 29 0.30 -25.56 15.07
C SER A 29 0.43 -25.30 16.57
N ALA A 30 0.97 -26.27 17.31
CA ALA A 30 1.25 -26.13 18.74
C ALA A 30 2.38 -25.13 19.07
N LEU A 31 3.24 -24.78 18.10
CA LEU A 31 4.27 -23.75 18.29
C LEU A 31 3.70 -22.33 18.20
N ILE A 32 2.59 -22.13 17.48
CA ILE A 32 2.15 -20.79 17.07
C ILE A 32 1.96 -19.84 18.26
N GLN A 33 1.13 -20.23 19.23
CA GLN A 33 0.82 -19.38 20.39
C GLN A 33 2.02 -19.14 21.32
N PRO A 34 2.77 -20.17 21.76
CA PRO A 34 3.92 -19.93 22.63
C PRO A 34 5.02 -19.12 21.94
N THR A 35 5.31 -19.36 20.65
CA THR A 35 6.32 -18.56 19.93
C THR A 35 5.89 -17.10 19.81
N ARG A 36 4.62 -16.83 19.49
CA ARG A 36 4.08 -15.46 19.42
C ARG A 36 4.11 -14.71 20.75
N ALA A 37 4.14 -15.43 21.88
CA ALA A 37 4.26 -14.83 23.21
C ALA A 37 5.71 -14.47 23.58
N GLU A 38 6.71 -14.91 22.80
CA GLU A 38 8.10 -14.57 23.06
C GLU A 38 8.39 -13.10 22.76
N SER A 39 9.07 -12.41 23.68
CA SER A 39 9.39 -10.97 23.55
C SER A 39 10.21 -10.59 22.30
N GLY A 40 10.88 -11.58 21.69
CA GLY A 40 11.69 -11.42 20.49
C GLY A 40 11.02 -11.85 19.19
N CYS A 41 9.80 -12.41 19.23
CA CYS A 41 9.05 -12.82 18.05
C CYS A 41 8.14 -11.68 17.58
N PHE A 42 8.32 -11.21 16.35
CA PHE A 42 7.45 -10.22 15.71
C PHE A 42 6.41 -10.86 14.80
N ARG A 43 6.74 -11.99 14.16
CA ARG A 43 5.82 -12.77 13.31
C ARG A 43 6.16 -14.25 13.40
N PHE A 44 5.13 -15.09 13.49
CA PHE A 44 5.25 -16.54 13.37
C PHE A 44 3.95 -17.09 12.79
N GLU A 45 3.99 -17.55 11.55
CA GLU A 45 2.83 -18.02 10.80
C GLU A 45 3.14 -19.33 10.10
N VAL A 46 2.20 -20.27 10.18
CA VAL A 46 2.28 -21.59 9.55
C VAL A 46 1.21 -21.68 8.48
N PHE A 47 1.60 -22.05 7.27
CA PHE A 47 0.71 -22.30 6.15
C PHE A 47 0.90 -23.75 5.67
N ALA A 48 -0.19 -24.40 5.25
CA ALA A 48 -0.14 -25.73 4.65
C ALA A 48 -0.31 -25.61 3.13
N ASP A 49 0.69 -26.05 2.39
CA ASP A 49 0.63 -26.28 0.94
C ASP A 49 0.25 -27.76 0.71
N LYS A 50 -1.06 -28.03 0.72
CA LYS A 50 -1.59 -29.38 0.54
C LYS A 50 -1.21 -30.01 -0.81
N PRO A 51 -1.26 -29.29 -1.95
CA PRO A 51 -0.80 -29.82 -3.24
C PRO A 51 0.64 -30.34 -3.23
N LEU A 52 1.55 -29.63 -2.54
CA LEU A 52 2.95 -30.04 -2.43
C LEU A 52 3.25 -30.92 -1.21
N SER A 53 2.23 -31.25 -0.41
CA SER A 53 2.39 -31.94 0.88
C SER A 53 3.51 -31.32 1.73
N GLN A 54 3.48 -29.98 1.81
CA GLN A 54 4.49 -29.17 2.47
C GLN A 54 3.82 -28.19 3.44
N TYR A 55 4.56 -27.72 4.44
CA TYR A 55 4.19 -26.56 5.21
C TYR A 55 5.24 -25.45 5.07
N VAL A 56 4.75 -24.20 5.06
CA VAL A 56 5.55 -22.98 4.94
C VAL A 56 5.44 -22.23 6.26
N LEU A 57 6.59 -21.97 6.87
CA LEU A 57 6.71 -21.21 8.11
C LEU A 57 7.30 -19.84 7.76
N VAL A 58 6.62 -18.77 8.17
CA VAL A 58 7.08 -17.38 8.03
C VAL A 58 7.38 -16.83 9.41
N GLU A 59 8.64 -16.50 9.64
CA GLU A 59 9.15 -16.09 10.94
C GLU A 59 9.82 -14.71 10.84
N HIS A 60 9.60 -13.87 11.85
CA HIS A 60 10.32 -12.62 12.02
C HIS A 60 10.72 -12.48 13.48
N PHE A 61 12.03 -12.47 13.72
CA PHE A 61 12.61 -12.30 15.05
C PHE A 61 13.40 -11.01 15.14
N ARG A 62 13.42 -10.43 16.33
CA ARG A 62 14.13 -9.18 16.63
C ARG A 62 15.63 -9.27 16.36
N SER A 63 16.24 -10.44 16.54
CA SER A 63 17.66 -10.68 16.34
C SER A 63 17.99 -12.17 16.27
N GLN A 64 19.22 -12.49 15.85
CA GLN A 64 19.73 -13.86 15.89
C GLN A 64 19.65 -14.46 17.31
N SER A 65 19.99 -13.69 18.34
CA SER A 65 19.89 -14.16 19.73
C SER A 65 18.45 -14.47 20.17
N ALA A 66 17.45 -13.74 19.64
CA ALA A 66 16.05 -14.06 19.88
C ALA A 66 15.65 -15.38 19.20
N LEU A 67 16.10 -15.59 17.95
CA LEU A 67 15.89 -16.85 17.24
C LEU A 67 16.57 -18.04 17.95
N ASP A 68 17.81 -17.86 18.41
CA ASP A 68 18.54 -18.90 19.15
C ASP A 68 17.81 -19.24 20.46
N SER A 69 17.24 -18.23 21.13
CA SER A 69 16.43 -18.41 22.33
C SER A 69 15.14 -19.17 22.03
N HIS A 70 14.48 -18.89 20.90
CA HIS A 70 13.32 -19.63 20.42
C HIS A 70 13.68 -21.10 20.16
N TYR A 71 14.78 -21.37 19.46
CA TYR A 71 15.26 -22.73 19.18
C TYR A 71 15.69 -23.49 20.43
N ALA A 72 16.10 -22.78 21.49
CA ALA A 72 16.41 -23.36 22.77
C ALA A 72 15.17 -23.79 23.58
N GLN A 73 13.97 -23.32 23.25
CA GLN A 73 12.75 -23.59 24.01
C GLN A 73 12.40 -25.08 24.02
N PRO A 74 11.90 -25.63 25.15
CA PRO A 74 11.54 -27.04 25.23
C PRO A 74 10.50 -27.47 24.20
N TYR A 75 9.54 -26.60 23.86
CA TYR A 75 8.52 -26.91 22.87
C TYR A 75 9.05 -26.91 21.44
N THR A 76 9.99 -26.04 21.11
CA THR A 76 10.67 -26.03 19.80
C THR A 76 11.56 -27.24 19.63
N LYS A 77 12.34 -27.60 20.66
CA LYS A 77 13.17 -28.82 20.67
C LYS A 77 12.37 -30.10 20.44
N ARG A 78 11.14 -30.19 20.96
CA ARG A 78 10.24 -31.33 20.69
C ARG A 78 9.88 -31.45 19.22
N VAL A 79 9.68 -30.33 18.53
CA VAL A 79 9.39 -30.34 17.09
C VAL A 79 10.64 -30.70 16.28
N PHE A 80 11.82 -30.23 16.67
CA PHE A 80 13.07 -30.64 16.02
C PHE A 80 13.37 -32.13 16.20
N ALA A 81 13.13 -32.69 17.38
CA ALA A 81 13.23 -34.13 17.59
C ALA A 81 12.25 -34.91 16.70
N LEU A 82 11.01 -34.43 16.58
CA LEU A 82 10.02 -35.04 15.67
C LEU A 82 10.49 -34.98 14.20
N TYR A 83 11.14 -33.90 13.78
CA TYR A 83 11.64 -33.72 12.41
C TYR A 83 12.70 -34.74 12.02
N GLU A 84 13.48 -35.27 12.96
CA GLU A 84 14.44 -36.35 12.67
C GLU A 84 13.76 -37.62 12.13
N GLU A 85 12.48 -37.82 12.45
CA GLU A 85 11.71 -39.00 12.06
C GLU A 85 10.79 -38.74 10.86
N ILE A 86 10.09 -37.59 10.87
CA ILE A 86 8.95 -37.37 9.99
C ILE A 86 9.28 -36.70 8.66
N LEU A 87 10.46 -36.09 8.52
CA LEU A 87 10.79 -35.34 7.31
C LEU A 87 11.18 -36.24 6.14
N ALA A 88 10.72 -35.88 4.94
CA ALA A 88 11.14 -36.52 3.70
C ALA A 88 12.49 -35.96 3.21
N LYS A 89 12.79 -34.71 3.55
CA LYS A 89 14.04 -34.01 3.26
C LYS A 89 14.30 -32.92 4.30
N ALA A 90 15.54 -32.46 4.40
CA ALA A 90 15.89 -31.35 5.27
C ALA A 90 15.03 -30.10 4.97
N PRO A 91 14.65 -29.31 5.99
CA PRO A 91 13.95 -28.05 5.79
C PRO A 91 14.72 -27.09 4.89
N GLU A 92 14.03 -26.47 3.93
CA GLU A 92 14.60 -25.41 3.09
C GLU A 92 14.37 -24.07 3.80
N ILE A 93 15.43 -23.55 4.43
CA ILE A 93 15.39 -22.29 5.19
C ILE A 93 15.97 -21.17 4.33
N THR A 94 15.20 -20.12 4.12
CA THR A 94 15.62 -18.91 3.42
C THR A 94 15.58 -17.73 4.38
N ILE A 95 16.72 -17.06 4.59
CA ILE A 95 16.77 -15.78 5.30
C ILE A 95 16.53 -14.68 4.28
N LEU A 96 15.51 -13.84 4.55
CA LEU A 96 15.10 -12.77 3.66
C LEU A 96 15.66 -11.44 4.14
N THR A 97 16.05 -10.61 3.17
CA THR A 97 16.27 -9.19 3.40
C THR A 97 14.95 -8.47 3.11
N PRO A 98 14.36 -7.73 4.06
CA PRO A 98 13.20 -6.92 3.77
C PRO A 98 13.60 -5.89 2.71
N ILE A 99 12.82 -5.80 1.65
CA ILE A 99 12.90 -4.65 0.76
C ILE A 99 12.27 -3.52 1.56
N GLU A 100 13.00 -2.41 1.76
CA GLU A 100 12.41 -1.19 2.29
C GLU A 100 11.21 -0.84 1.40
N GLU A 101 10.00 -1.07 1.92
CA GLU A 101 8.83 -0.49 1.31
C GLU A 101 9.03 1.03 1.32
N ALA A 102 8.72 1.69 0.19
CA ALA A 102 8.60 3.15 0.19
C ALA A 102 7.76 3.53 1.42
N PRO A 103 8.23 4.44 2.27
CA PRO A 103 7.79 4.55 3.67
C PRO A 103 6.27 4.48 3.76
N GLN A 104 5.75 3.36 4.27
CA GLN A 104 4.38 3.32 4.74
C GLN A 104 4.35 4.17 6.00
N SER A 105 3.64 5.31 5.94
CA SER A 105 3.51 6.22 7.06
C SER A 105 2.90 5.47 8.25
N ASP A 106 3.76 5.10 9.17
CA ASP A 106 3.46 4.81 10.56
C ASP A 106 2.51 5.88 11.10
N GLY A 107 1.49 5.47 11.85
CA GLY A 107 0.38 6.29 12.36
C GLY A 107 0.76 7.45 13.30
N LEU A 108 2.00 7.92 13.24
CA LEU A 108 2.59 9.09 13.88
C LEU A 108 2.85 10.24 12.89
N SER A 109 2.69 10.04 11.59
CA SER A 109 2.77 11.10 10.58
C SER A 109 1.64 12.11 10.79
N SER A 110 1.94 13.41 10.83
CA SER A 110 0.93 14.46 11.00
C SER A 110 -0.06 14.45 9.83
N ARG A 111 -1.25 15.08 9.99
CA ARG A 111 -2.20 15.26 8.87
C ARG A 111 -1.49 15.88 7.67
N TYR A 112 -0.57 16.79 7.93
CA TYR A 112 0.23 17.46 6.91
C TYR A 112 1.17 16.49 6.20
N ASP A 113 1.94 15.69 6.94
CA ASP A 113 2.90 14.75 6.34
C ASP A 113 2.21 13.70 5.46
N ARG A 114 1.08 13.14 5.92
CA ARG A 114 0.26 12.24 5.09
C ARG A 114 -0.26 12.95 3.85
N GLY A 115 -0.65 14.22 4.02
CA GLY A 115 -1.12 15.08 2.95
C GLY A 115 -0.06 15.30 1.87
N VAL A 116 1.17 15.60 2.25
CA VAL A 116 2.29 15.81 1.31
C VAL A 116 2.55 14.56 0.48
N VAL A 117 2.59 13.39 1.12
CA VAL A 117 2.80 12.10 0.42
C VAL A 117 1.70 11.86 -0.61
N ASN A 118 0.45 12.04 -0.22
CA ASN A 118 -0.68 11.82 -1.12
C ASN A 118 -0.76 12.86 -2.24
N LEU A 119 -0.54 14.15 -1.94
CA LEU A 119 -0.51 15.21 -2.95
C LEU A 119 0.53 14.90 -4.03
N LYS A 120 1.75 14.53 -3.62
CA LYS A 120 2.81 14.15 -4.55
C LYS A 120 2.45 12.91 -5.38
N ARG A 121 1.79 11.93 -4.76
CA ARG A 121 1.35 10.71 -5.43
C ARG A 121 0.23 10.96 -6.44
N ILE A 122 -0.69 11.88 -6.16
CA ILE A 122 -1.93 12.08 -6.90
C ILE A 122 -1.78 13.21 -7.92
N ASP A 123 -1.44 14.41 -7.46
CA ASP A 123 -1.36 15.62 -8.29
C ASP A 123 0.06 15.86 -8.84
N GLY A 124 1.06 15.21 -8.24
CA GLY A 124 2.47 15.36 -8.62
C GLY A 124 2.92 16.81 -8.57
N ARG A 125 3.74 17.19 -9.56
CA ARG A 125 4.35 18.53 -9.64
C ARG A 125 3.30 19.66 -9.72
N ALA A 126 2.18 19.42 -10.41
CA ALA A 126 1.15 20.45 -10.54
C ALA A 126 0.51 20.80 -9.19
N GLY A 127 0.26 19.80 -8.33
CA GLY A 127 -0.25 20.03 -6.99
C GLY A 127 0.80 20.69 -6.08
N GLU A 128 2.07 20.32 -6.21
CA GLU A 128 3.18 20.95 -5.46
C GLU A 128 3.28 22.45 -5.78
N GLU A 129 3.24 22.82 -7.06
CA GLU A 129 3.28 24.22 -7.52
C GLU A 129 2.09 25.03 -6.97
N VAL A 130 0.87 24.47 -6.98
CA VAL A 130 -0.31 25.13 -6.38
C VAL A 130 -0.13 25.41 -4.89
N VAL A 131 0.43 24.46 -4.13
CA VAL A 131 0.66 24.63 -2.70
C VAL A 131 1.76 25.66 -2.42
N GLU A 132 2.82 25.66 -3.22
CA GLU A 132 3.90 26.65 -3.12
C GLU A 132 3.40 28.07 -3.41
N ASP A 133 2.63 28.26 -4.47
CA ASP A 133 2.03 29.55 -4.82
C ASP A 133 1.06 30.03 -3.74
N LEU A 134 0.21 29.13 -3.24
CA LEU A 134 -0.70 29.47 -2.14
C LEU A 134 0.06 29.85 -0.87
N ARG A 135 1.18 29.19 -0.56
CA ARG A 135 1.98 29.48 0.65
C ARG A 135 2.56 30.89 0.62
N GLN A 136 2.86 31.45 -0.56
CA GLN A 136 3.31 32.84 -0.71
C GLN A 136 2.22 33.85 -0.33
N VAL A 137 0.94 33.47 -0.41
CA VAL A 137 -0.21 34.33 -0.10
C VAL A 137 -0.78 34.04 1.28
N SER A 138 -0.91 32.76 1.64
CA SER A 138 -1.47 32.30 2.91
C SER A 138 -0.95 30.89 3.26
N GLU A 139 -0.02 30.84 4.21
CA GLU A 139 0.48 29.59 4.75
C GLU A 139 -0.62 28.69 5.33
N SER A 140 -1.58 29.28 6.07
CA SER A 140 -2.69 28.51 6.66
C SER A 140 -3.54 27.82 5.61
N LEU A 141 -3.86 28.52 4.51
CA LEU A 141 -4.66 27.94 3.44
C LEU A 141 -3.90 26.84 2.70
N ALA A 142 -2.62 27.05 2.41
CA ALA A 142 -1.75 26.03 1.84
C ALA A 142 -1.71 24.77 2.74
N ASN A 143 -1.56 24.95 4.06
CA ASN A 143 -1.60 23.84 5.00
C ASN A 143 -2.98 23.14 5.00
N TYR A 144 -4.10 23.86 4.94
CA TYR A 144 -5.42 23.25 4.89
C TYR A 144 -5.64 22.39 3.63
N VAL A 145 -5.16 22.85 2.48
CA VAL A 145 -5.23 22.09 1.22
C VAL A 145 -4.47 20.77 1.32
N VAL A 146 -3.34 20.76 2.03
CA VAL A 146 -2.53 19.55 2.24
C VAL A 146 -3.16 18.64 3.31
N GLU A 147 -3.49 19.19 4.47
CA GLU A 147 -3.92 18.42 5.64
C GLU A 147 -5.28 17.76 5.46
N PHE A 148 -6.26 18.46 4.90
CA PHE A 148 -7.64 18.00 4.93
C PHE A 148 -7.98 17.10 3.73
N PRO A 149 -7.94 17.57 2.47
CA PRO A 149 -8.11 16.71 1.31
C PRO A 149 -7.15 15.52 1.32
N PHE A 150 -5.84 15.78 1.25
CA PHE A 150 -4.86 14.71 1.05
C PHE A 150 -4.52 13.97 2.35
N GLY A 151 -4.49 14.66 3.50
CA GLY A 151 -4.16 14.06 4.78
C GLY A 151 -5.29 13.25 5.42
N ASP A 152 -6.56 13.62 5.17
CA ASP A 152 -7.73 12.94 5.75
C ASP A 152 -8.62 12.29 4.69
N ILE A 153 -9.15 13.05 3.73
CA ILE A 153 -10.26 12.60 2.87
C ILE A 153 -9.82 11.49 1.90
N TYR A 154 -8.68 11.66 1.25
CA TYR A 154 -8.14 10.67 0.30
C TYR A 154 -7.67 9.39 1.01
N ASN A 155 -7.39 9.45 2.32
CA ASN A 155 -6.95 8.31 3.13
C ASN A 155 -8.07 7.40 3.66
N ARG A 156 -9.35 7.74 3.47
CA ARG A 156 -10.46 6.98 4.10
C ARG A 156 -10.62 5.54 3.56
N GLY A 157 -10.14 5.25 2.36
CA GLY A 157 -10.00 3.88 1.83
C GLY A 157 -11.25 3.19 1.26
N GLN A 158 -12.45 3.77 1.34
CA GLN A 158 -13.68 3.12 0.81
C GLN A 158 -13.80 3.18 -0.72
N ILE A 159 -13.18 4.18 -1.35
CA ILE A 159 -13.08 4.32 -2.80
C ILE A 159 -11.62 4.60 -3.17
N ASP A 160 -11.20 4.05 -4.30
CA ASP A 160 -9.84 4.20 -4.82
C ASP A 160 -9.60 5.61 -5.39
N LEU A 161 -8.34 5.89 -5.73
CA LEU A 161 -7.93 7.21 -6.22
C LEU A 161 -8.56 7.54 -7.58
N ARG A 162 -8.76 6.54 -8.45
CA ARG A 162 -9.44 6.71 -9.75
C ARG A 162 -10.86 7.21 -9.55
N ALA A 163 -11.63 6.55 -8.69
CA ALA A 163 -13.00 6.94 -8.39
C ALA A 163 -13.08 8.35 -7.77
N ARG A 164 -12.09 8.74 -6.95
CA ARG A 164 -12.00 10.10 -6.39
C ARG A 164 -11.77 11.14 -7.47
N GLU A 165 -10.81 10.92 -8.36
CA GLU A 165 -10.55 11.87 -9.46
C GLU A 165 -11.72 11.94 -10.44
N ILE A 166 -12.41 10.83 -10.73
CA ILE A 166 -13.65 10.85 -11.51
C ILE A 166 -14.67 11.79 -10.87
N ALA A 167 -14.90 11.65 -9.56
CA ALA A 167 -15.84 12.49 -8.84
C ALA A 167 -15.39 13.96 -8.83
N THR A 168 -14.10 14.22 -8.56
CA THR A 168 -13.55 15.58 -8.50
C THR A 168 -13.63 16.30 -9.85
N ILE A 169 -13.19 15.65 -10.94
CA ILE A 169 -13.26 16.20 -12.30
C ILE A 169 -14.72 16.54 -12.67
N ALA A 170 -15.65 15.61 -12.41
CA ALA A 170 -17.07 15.85 -12.68
C ALA A 170 -17.62 17.03 -11.87
N MET A 171 -17.32 17.10 -10.57
CA MET A 171 -17.79 18.18 -9.69
C MET A 171 -17.22 19.54 -10.10
N LEU A 172 -15.93 19.63 -10.44
CA LEU A 172 -15.32 20.88 -10.89
C LEU A 172 -15.94 21.36 -12.21
N ALA A 173 -16.14 20.44 -13.16
CA ALA A 173 -16.83 20.76 -14.42
C ALA A 173 -18.24 21.31 -14.18
N VAL A 174 -18.99 20.74 -13.23
CA VAL A 174 -20.37 21.16 -12.89
C VAL A 174 -20.40 22.49 -12.14
N ILE A 175 -19.53 22.68 -11.13
CA ILE A 175 -19.43 23.93 -10.38
C ILE A 175 -19.08 25.09 -11.34
N GLY A 176 -18.12 24.85 -12.24
CA GLY A 176 -17.57 25.83 -13.18
C GLY A 176 -16.79 26.95 -12.49
N ASP A 177 -16.21 27.87 -13.27
CA ASP A 177 -15.34 28.95 -12.75
C ASP A 177 -14.18 28.39 -11.89
N THR A 178 -13.75 27.18 -12.23
CA THR A 178 -12.74 26.35 -11.55
C THR A 178 -11.76 25.77 -12.57
N GLU A 179 -11.53 26.48 -13.68
CA GLU A 179 -10.73 26.01 -14.81
C GLU A 179 -9.32 25.61 -14.39
N GLU A 180 -8.68 26.36 -13.48
CA GLU A 180 -7.34 26.03 -12.98
C GLU A 180 -7.35 24.75 -12.13
N GLN A 181 -8.35 24.57 -11.26
CA GLN A 181 -8.48 23.34 -10.47
C GLN A 181 -8.82 22.15 -11.36
N LEU A 182 -9.67 22.34 -12.37
CA LEU A 182 -10.01 21.29 -13.33
C LEU A 182 -8.78 20.85 -14.12
N LYS A 183 -7.88 21.77 -14.52
CA LYS A 183 -6.61 21.40 -15.16
C LYS A 183 -5.78 20.49 -14.26
N VAL A 184 -5.59 20.88 -13.00
CA VAL A 184 -4.82 20.10 -12.01
C VAL A 184 -5.42 18.71 -11.86
N HIS A 185 -6.73 18.60 -11.70
CA HIS A 185 -7.40 17.32 -11.50
C HIS A 185 -7.50 16.44 -12.75
N ILE A 186 -7.48 17.02 -13.96
CA ILE A 186 -7.31 16.22 -15.18
C ILE A 186 -5.93 15.57 -15.20
N HIS A 187 -4.86 16.31 -14.85
CA HIS A 187 -3.52 15.73 -14.71
C HIS A 187 -3.44 14.69 -13.59
N ALA A 188 -4.05 14.97 -12.44
CA ALA A 188 -4.14 14.01 -11.34
C ALA A 188 -4.86 12.73 -11.76
N GLY A 189 -5.99 12.87 -12.47
CA GLY A 189 -6.73 11.78 -13.07
C GLY A 189 -5.86 10.88 -13.96
N LEU A 190 -5.09 11.48 -14.86
CA LEU A 190 -4.14 10.76 -15.71
C LEU A 190 -3.05 10.05 -14.89
N ASN A 191 -2.52 10.71 -13.86
CA ASN A 191 -1.47 10.18 -12.99
C ASN A 191 -1.95 8.98 -12.15
N VAL A 192 -3.22 8.97 -11.72
CA VAL A 192 -3.86 7.81 -11.06
C VAL A 192 -4.42 6.79 -12.06
N GLY A 193 -4.14 6.99 -13.36
CA GLY A 193 -4.30 6.01 -14.42
C GLY A 193 -5.55 6.19 -15.29
N LEU A 194 -6.36 7.23 -15.12
CA LEU A 194 -7.47 7.49 -16.04
C LEU A 194 -6.92 7.71 -17.45
N SER A 195 -7.62 7.21 -18.46
CA SER A 195 -7.28 7.51 -19.85
C SER A 195 -7.91 8.84 -20.30
N LEU A 196 -7.35 9.44 -21.35
CA LEU A 196 -7.97 10.60 -22.00
C LEU A 196 -9.42 10.33 -22.41
N ALA A 197 -9.72 9.11 -22.89
CA ALA A 197 -11.08 8.72 -23.28
C ALA A 197 -12.03 8.66 -22.07
N GLU A 198 -11.57 8.12 -20.94
CA GLU A 198 -12.37 8.11 -19.70
C GLU A 198 -12.67 9.53 -19.22
N ILE A 199 -11.69 10.45 -19.28
CA ILE A 199 -11.90 11.85 -18.91
C ILE A 199 -12.89 12.54 -19.85
N GLU A 200 -12.77 12.30 -21.15
CA GLU A 200 -13.70 12.83 -22.17
C GLU A 200 -15.15 12.38 -21.87
N GLU A 201 -15.37 11.10 -21.56
CA GLU A 201 -16.69 10.56 -21.20
C GLU A 201 -17.25 11.17 -19.91
N ILE A 202 -16.42 11.39 -18.88
CA ILE A 202 -16.84 12.06 -17.65
C ILE A 202 -17.38 13.46 -17.96
N LEU A 203 -16.67 14.22 -18.80
CA LEU A 203 -17.07 15.58 -19.18
C LEU A 203 -18.32 15.59 -20.05
N ILE A 204 -18.49 14.63 -20.96
CA ILE A 204 -19.73 14.46 -21.75
C ILE A 204 -20.91 14.19 -20.81
N GLN A 205 -20.73 13.28 -19.85
CA GLN A 205 -21.78 12.91 -18.89
C GLN A 205 -22.28 14.11 -18.08
N THR A 206 -21.42 15.10 -17.77
CA THR A 206 -21.84 16.31 -17.06
C THR A 206 -22.88 17.14 -17.82
N ALA A 207 -22.95 17.06 -19.16
CA ALA A 207 -23.93 17.80 -19.96
C ALA A 207 -25.37 17.40 -19.61
N VAL A 208 -25.58 16.15 -19.17
CA VAL A 208 -26.91 15.64 -18.77
C VAL A 208 -27.40 16.31 -17.49
N TYR A 209 -26.50 16.59 -16.54
CA TYR A 209 -26.86 17.04 -15.20
C TYR A 209 -26.68 18.55 -14.99
N ALA A 210 -25.70 19.16 -15.66
CA ALA A 210 -25.36 20.58 -15.53
C ALA A 210 -25.57 21.39 -16.82
N GLY A 211 -26.02 20.74 -17.90
CA GLY A 211 -26.24 21.35 -19.19
C GLY A 211 -24.96 21.53 -20.02
N PHE A 212 -25.18 21.75 -21.31
CA PHE A 212 -24.10 21.93 -22.29
C PHE A 212 -23.10 23.06 -21.97
N PRO A 213 -23.49 24.23 -21.43
CA PRO A 213 -22.52 25.31 -21.20
C PRO A 213 -21.37 24.92 -20.28
N ARG A 214 -21.66 24.26 -19.14
CA ARG A 214 -20.64 23.81 -18.18
C ARG A 214 -19.78 22.70 -18.77
N SER A 215 -20.38 21.70 -19.41
CA SER A 215 -19.66 20.62 -20.09
C SER A 215 -18.73 21.12 -21.20
N ILE A 216 -19.20 22.05 -22.05
CA ILE A 216 -18.39 22.65 -23.13
C ILE A 216 -17.20 23.43 -22.58
N ASN A 217 -17.38 24.20 -21.51
CA ASN A 217 -16.27 24.93 -20.89
C ASN A 217 -15.22 23.98 -20.31
N ALA A 218 -15.64 22.92 -19.62
CA ALA A 218 -14.74 21.88 -19.14
C ALA A 218 -14.04 21.15 -20.29
N MET A 219 -14.74 20.88 -21.40
CA MET A 219 -14.16 20.25 -22.58
C MET A 219 -13.08 21.11 -23.24
N LYS A 220 -13.20 22.45 -23.20
CA LYS A 220 -12.13 23.36 -23.67
C LYS A 220 -10.87 23.26 -22.82
N VAL A 221 -11.01 23.12 -21.50
CA VAL A 221 -9.88 22.88 -20.60
C VAL A 221 -9.20 21.56 -20.95
N PHE A 222 -9.98 20.48 -21.08
CA PHE A 222 -9.48 19.17 -21.47
C PHE A 222 -8.78 19.17 -22.84
N ALA A 223 -9.35 19.86 -23.85
CA ALA A 223 -8.76 19.97 -25.18
C ALA A 223 -7.37 20.60 -25.16
N GLY A 224 -7.14 21.59 -24.28
CA GLY A 224 -5.82 22.20 -24.07
C GLY A 224 -4.78 21.21 -23.54
N ILE A 225 -5.18 20.30 -22.66
CA ILE A 225 -4.28 19.26 -22.11
C ILE A 225 -4.04 18.16 -23.14
N LYS A 226 -5.10 17.69 -23.80
CA LYS A 226 -5.04 16.63 -24.82
C LYS A 226 -4.08 17.00 -25.95
N SER A 227 -4.12 18.25 -26.42
CA SER A 227 -3.24 18.70 -27.51
C SER A 227 -1.76 18.62 -27.14
N VAL A 228 -1.37 19.08 -25.94
CA VAL A 228 0.02 19.04 -25.44
C VAL A 228 0.53 17.60 -25.37
N ILE A 229 -0.28 16.67 -24.87
CA ILE A 229 0.10 15.25 -24.76
C ILE A 229 0.27 14.62 -26.15
N THR A 230 -0.66 14.88 -27.07
CA THR A 230 -0.63 14.25 -28.42
C THR A 230 0.43 14.83 -29.36
N GLN A 231 0.96 16.03 -29.10
CA GLN A 231 2.04 16.63 -29.89
C GLN A 231 3.44 16.27 -29.35
N GLY A 232 3.53 15.72 -28.15
CA GLY A 232 4.78 15.31 -27.49
C GLY A 232 5.20 13.85 -27.73
N THR A 233 4.47 13.12 -28.58
CA THR A 233 4.76 11.75 -29.04
C THR A 233 5.05 11.74 -30.53
#